data_AF-A0AAW0JJE1-F1
#
_entry.id   AF-A0AAW0JJE1-F1
#
_cell.length_a   1.000
_cell.length_b   1.000
_cell.length_c   1.000
_cell.angle_alpha   90.00
_cell.angle_beta   90.00
_cell.angle_gamma   90.00
#
_symmetry.space_group_name_H-M   'P 1'
#
loop_
_entity.id
_entity.type
_entity.pdbx_description
1 polymer ?
#
loop_
_entity_poly.entity_id
_entity_poly.type
_entity_poly.pdbx_seq_one_letter_code
_entity_poly.pdbx_strand_id
1 'polypeptide(L)'
;MPSNSTHTCWLAANLSLVDVGGGIESAANAIANEFPNLKCTVLDLPQVVADLQGTENLIYLGGNMFEAIPPADGVSLKKSNIVILSNLKKKV
;
A
#
# COMPACT_ATOMS: atom_id res chain seq x y z
N MET A 1 -32.27 -14.19 16.07
CA MET A 1 -31.20 -13.43 16.76
C MET A 1 -29.97 -13.49 15.87
N PRO A 2 -29.44 -12.38 15.33
CA PRO A 2 -28.20 -12.44 14.58
C PRO A 2 -27.03 -12.53 15.58
N SER A 3 -26.14 -13.49 15.33
CA SER A 3 -24.89 -13.69 16.06
C SER A 3 -23.92 -12.54 15.77
N ASN A 4 -23.54 -11.79 16.82
CA ASN A 4 -22.29 -11.03 17.00
C ASN A 4 -21.41 -10.72 15.76
N SER A 5 -21.89 -9.86 14.85
CA SER A 5 -21.17 -9.47 13.62
C SER A 5 -20.45 -8.11 13.69
N THR A 6 -19.89 -7.71 14.84
CA THR A 6 -19.23 -6.40 14.98
C THR A 6 -17.72 -6.41 14.70
N HIS A 7 -17.09 -7.56 14.54
CA HIS A 7 -15.63 -7.66 14.33
C HIS A 7 -15.18 -7.88 12.88
N THR A 8 -16.08 -8.19 11.94
CA THR A 8 -15.71 -8.52 10.55
C THR A 8 -15.82 -7.34 9.57
N CYS A 9 -16.40 -6.21 9.98
CA CYS A 9 -16.63 -5.06 9.09
C CYS A 9 -15.34 -4.29 8.70
N TRP A 10 -14.32 -4.27 9.58
CA TRP A 10 -13.05 -3.60 9.29
C TRP A 10 -12.15 -4.35 8.31
N LEU A 11 -12.27 -5.68 8.24
CA LEU A 11 -11.53 -6.52 7.29
C LEU A 11 -12.14 -6.49 5.88
N ALA A 12 -13.34 -5.94 5.73
CA ALA A 12 -14.04 -5.81 4.44
C ALA A 12 -13.73 -4.48 3.71
N ALA A 13 -12.97 -3.57 4.33
CA ALA A 13 -12.54 -2.36 3.67
C ALA A 13 -11.40 -2.69 2.69
N ASN A 14 -11.66 -2.52 1.40
CA ASN A 14 -10.64 -2.62 0.34
C ASN A 14 -9.72 -1.40 0.42
N LEU A 15 -8.73 -1.47 1.30
CA LEU A 15 -7.74 -0.43 1.54
C LEU A 15 -6.59 -0.51 0.53
N SER A 16 -5.92 0.61 0.33
CA SER A 16 -4.81 0.76 -0.61
C SER A 16 -3.62 1.52 -0.01
N LEU A 17 -2.41 1.08 -0.34
CA LEU A 17 -1.14 1.66 0.08
C LEU A 17 -0.25 1.91 -1.13
N VAL A 18 0.36 3.08 -1.22
CA VAL A 18 1.44 3.36 -2.18
C VAL A 18 2.76 3.52 -1.42
N ASP A 19 3.78 2.73 -1.77
CA ASP A 19 5.15 2.83 -1.28
C ASP A 19 6.04 3.48 -2.33
N VAL A 20 6.43 4.72 -2.07
CA VAL A 20 7.18 5.57 -2.98
C VAL A 20 8.68 5.39 -2.73
N GLY A 21 9.42 5.05 -3.79
CA GLY A 21 10.84 4.73 -3.73
C GLY A 21 11.12 3.38 -3.05
N GLY A 22 10.15 2.46 -3.08
CA GLY A 22 10.24 1.18 -2.36
C GLY A 22 11.25 0.20 -2.94
N GLY A 23 11.47 0.22 -4.26
CA GLY A 23 12.35 -0.69 -4.98
C GLY A 23 11.97 -2.18 -4.84
N ILE A 24 12.96 -3.06 -4.99
CA ILE A 24 12.81 -4.53 -4.98
C ILE A 24 12.37 -5.05 -3.60
N GLU A 25 13.07 -4.62 -2.54
CA GLU A 25 12.79 -4.96 -1.14
C GLU A 25 11.93 -3.86 -0.49
N SER A 26 10.75 -3.64 -1.06
CA SER A 26 9.82 -2.61 -0.60
C SER A 26 9.12 -2.99 0.70
N ALA A 27 8.74 -1.99 1.51
CA ALA A 27 7.90 -2.24 2.67
C ALA A 27 6.53 -2.76 2.24
N ALA A 28 6.05 -2.30 1.08
CA ALA A 28 4.81 -2.77 0.47
C ALA A 28 4.77 -4.28 0.24
N ASN A 29 5.91 -4.92 -0.09
CA ASN A 29 5.98 -6.37 -0.28
C ASN A 29 5.74 -7.11 1.04
N ALA A 30 6.43 -6.71 2.12
CA ALA A 30 6.21 -7.29 3.45
C ALA A 30 4.75 -7.10 3.93
N ILE A 31 4.20 -5.91 3.72
CA ILE A 31 2.82 -5.60 4.10
C ILE A 31 1.82 -6.39 3.26
N ALA A 32 2.03 -6.51 1.95
CA ALA A 32 1.16 -7.30 1.06
C ALA A 32 1.11 -8.78 1.47
N ASN A 33 2.23 -9.34 1.93
CA ASN A 33 2.30 -10.72 2.40
C ASN A 33 1.54 -10.94 3.72
N GLU A 34 1.58 -9.97 4.63
CA GLU A 34 0.87 -10.04 5.93
C GLU A 34 -0.63 -9.72 5.80
N PHE A 35 -1.01 -8.86 4.84
CA PHE A 35 -2.37 -8.39 4.64
C PHE A 35 -2.86 -8.65 3.20
N PRO A 36 -3.32 -9.88 2.87
CA PRO A 36 -3.74 -10.25 1.52
C PRO A 36 -4.87 -9.38 0.93
N ASN A 37 -5.71 -8.80 1.78
CA ASN A 37 -6.84 -7.94 1.37
C ASN A 37 -6.44 -6.48 1.14
N LEU A 38 -5.20 -6.09 1.45
CA LEU A 38 -4.68 -4.74 1.22
C LEU A 38 -4.04 -4.67 -0.16
N LYS A 39 -4.44 -3.69 -0.98
CA LYS A 39 -3.79 -3.42 -2.27
C LYS A 39 -2.55 -2.56 -2.07
N CYS A 40 -1.40 -3.07 -2.46
CA CYS A 40 -0.13 -2.39 -2.39
C CYS A 40 0.36 -1.98 -3.78
N THR A 41 0.88 -0.77 -3.90
CA THR A 41 1.54 -0.26 -5.12
C THR A 41 2.93 0.23 -4.74
N VAL A 42 3.97 -0.26 -5.39
CA VAL A 42 5.31 0.31 -5.28
C VAL A 42 5.50 1.28 -6.43
N LEU A 43 5.65 2.57 -6.15
CA LEU A 43 5.99 3.59 -7.14
C LEU A 43 7.49 3.85 -7.08
N ASP A 44 8.21 3.57 -8.16
CA ASP A 44 9.63 3.90 -8.28
C ASP A 44 9.96 4.31 -9.71
N LEU A 45 11.21 4.71 -9.97
CA LEU A 45 11.63 5.04 -11.31
C LEU A 45 11.48 3.82 -12.24
N PRO A 46 11.10 4.01 -13.52
CA PRO A 46 10.83 2.91 -14.45
C PRO A 46 11.94 1.86 -14.51
N GLN A 47 13.21 2.27 -14.50
CA GLN A 47 14.36 1.36 -14.54
C GLN A 47 14.55 0.51 -13.28
N VAL A 48 13.98 0.92 -12.14
CA VAL A 48 14.06 0.18 -10.87
C VAL A 48 13.05 -0.97 -10.86
N VAL A 49 11.88 -0.75 -11.45
CA VAL A 49 10.75 -1.69 -11.40
C VAL A 49 10.54 -2.49 -12.69
N ALA A 50 11.31 -2.23 -13.74
CA ALA A 50 11.12 -2.84 -15.06
C ALA A 50 11.10 -4.38 -15.05
N ASP A 51 11.94 -4.99 -14.22
CA ASP A 51 12.08 -6.46 -14.13
C ASP A 51 11.32 -7.07 -12.94
N LEU A 52 10.54 -6.26 -12.23
CA LEU A 52 9.80 -6.72 -11.06
C LEU A 52 8.41 -7.23 -11.44
N GLN A 53 8.09 -8.43 -10.96
CA GLN A 53 6.77 -9.01 -11.10
C GLN A 53 5.99 -8.83 -9.79
N GLY A 54 4.77 -8.29 -9.92
CA GLY A 54 3.84 -8.15 -8.82
C GLY A 54 3.18 -9.47 -8.41
N THR A 55 2.31 -9.38 -7.41
CA THR A 55 1.39 -10.44 -6.98
C THR A 55 -0.05 -9.99 -7.21
N GLU A 56 -1.04 -10.78 -6.75
CA GLU A 56 -2.46 -10.40 -6.85
C GLU A 56 -2.77 -9.06 -6.13
N ASN A 57 -2.10 -8.81 -5.01
CA ASN A 57 -2.33 -7.65 -4.16
C ASN A 57 -1.14 -6.67 -4.11
N LEU A 58 -0.09 -6.89 -4.91
CA LEU A 58 1.07 -6.00 -5.03
C LEU A 58 1.35 -5.68 -6.49
N ILE A 59 1.36 -4.40 -6.84
CA ILE A 59 1.76 -3.94 -8.18
C ILE A 59 3.00 -3.07 -8.12
N TYR A 60 3.84 -3.14 -9.15
CA TYR A 60 4.96 -2.24 -9.35
C TYR A 60 4.63 -1.24 -10.46
N LEU A 61 4.77 0.05 -10.16
CA LEU A 61 4.47 1.14 -11.07
C LEU A 61 5.73 1.98 -11.30
N GLY A 62 6.14 2.06 -12.57
CA GLY A 62 7.22 2.95 -13.00
C GLY A 62 6.70 4.37 -13.17
N GLY A 63 7.34 5.34 -12.49
CA GLY A 63 6.94 6.75 -12.60
C GLY A 63 7.82 7.70 -11.80
N ASN A 64 7.48 8.98 -11.86
CA ASN A 64 8.15 10.05 -11.13
C ASN A 64 7.22 10.61 -10.05
N MET A 65 7.56 10.40 -8.78
CA MET A 65 6.76 10.88 -7.65
C MET A 65 6.60 12.41 -7.59
N PHE A 66 7.50 13.18 -8.22
CA PHE A 66 7.40 14.64 -8.29
C PHE A 66 6.35 15.11 -9.32
N GLU A 67 5.96 14.23 -10.24
CA GLU A 67 4.90 14.50 -11.21
C GLU A 67 3.54 14.05 -10.68
N ALA A 68 3.46 12.80 -10.22
CA ALA A 68 2.25 12.24 -9.66
C ALA A 68 2.53 11.06 -8.72
N ILE A 69 1.73 10.98 -7.66
CA ILE A 69 1.60 9.79 -6.80
C ILE A 69 0.19 9.25 -7.01
N PRO A 70 0.01 7.94 -7.30
CA PRO A 70 -1.31 7.34 -7.43
C PRO A 70 -2.18 7.57 -6.18
N PRO A 71 -3.50 7.76 -6.34
CA PRO A 71 -4.40 7.83 -5.20
C PRO A 71 -4.37 6.55 -4.37
N ALA A 72 -4.25 6.69 -3.05
CA ALA A 72 -4.29 5.59 -2.10
C ALA A 72 -4.77 6.05 -0.72
N ASP A 73 -5.19 5.11 0.12
CA ASP A 73 -5.58 5.39 1.51
C ASP A 73 -4.37 5.71 2.40
N GLY A 74 -3.20 5.17 2.05
CA GLY A 74 -1.94 5.46 2.73
C GLY A 74 -0.78 5.63 1.77
N VAL A 75 0.22 6.43 2.19
CA VAL A 75 1.48 6.59 1.45
C VAL A 75 2.68 6.34 2.38
N SER A 76 3.59 5.47 1.94
CA SER A 76 4.89 5.22 2.53
C SER A 76 5.98 5.86 1.67
N LEU A 77 7.01 6.44 2.28
CA LEU A 77 8.14 7.06 1.57
C LEU A 77 9.47 6.58 2.14
N LYS A 78 10.19 5.75 1.38
CA LYS A 78 11.42 5.09 1.86
C LYS A 78 12.67 5.96 1.64
N LYS A 79 12.84 7.06 2.39
CA LYS A 79 14.18 7.72 2.63
C LYS A 79 14.31 8.47 3.96
N SER A 80 13.33 8.40 4.84
CA SER A 80 13.40 8.81 6.24
C SER A 80 12.22 8.11 6.92
N ASN A 81 12.30 7.78 8.21
CA ASN A 81 11.27 7.04 8.95
C ASN A 81 9.93 7.82 9.04
N ILE A 82 9.23 8.02 7.93
CA ILE A 82 7.97 8.75 7.82
C ILE A 82 7.00 7.87 7.02
N VAL A 83 6.11 7.20 7.75
CA VAL A 83 4.88 6.63 7.20
C VAL A 83 3.79 7.68 7.43
N ILE A 84 3.32 8.35 6.37
CA ILE A 84 2.15 9.24 6.49
C ILE A 84 0.91 8.37 6.35
N LEU A 85 0.41 7.85 7.47
CA LEU A 85 -0.94 7.30 7.54
C LEU A 85 -1.93 8.48 7.55
N SER A 86 -2.25 9.03 6.40
CA SER A 86 -3.37 9.98 6.30
C SER A 86 -4.70 9.21 6.35
N ASN A 87 -5.53 9.51 7.36
CA ASN A 87 -6.90 9.01 7.58
C ASN A 87 -7.11 7.62 8.21
N LEU A 88 -6.29 7.23 9.20
CA LEU A 88 -6.87 6.54 10.36
C LEU A 88 -7.58 7.58 11.24
N LYS A 89 -8.71 8.11 10.76
CA LYS A 89 -9.61 8.82 11.65
C LYS A 89 -10.03 7.83 12.72
N LYS A 90 -9.58 8.05 13.95
CA LYS A 90 -10.18 7.50 15.18
C LYS A 90 -11.70 7.65 15.02
N LYS A 91 -12.37 6.57 14.66
CA LYS A 91 -13.83 6.51 14.73
C LYS A 91 -14.13 6.21 16.18
N VAL A 92 -14.42 7.30 16.92
CA VAL A 92 -15.02 7.28 18.26
C VAL A 92 -16.30 6.46 18.20
#